data_AF-A0A2A6H9T4-F1
#
_entry.id   AF-A0A2A6H9T4-F1
#
_cell.length_a   1.000
_cell.length_b   1.000
_cell.length_c   1.000
_cell.angle_alpha   90.00
_cell.angle_beta   90.00
_cell.angle_gamma   90.00
#
_symmetry.space_group_name_H-M   'P 1'
#
loop_
_entity.id
_entity.type
_entity.pdbx_description
1 polymer ?
#
loop_
_entity_poly.entity_id
_entity_poly.type
_entity_poly.pdbx_seq_one_letter_code
_entity_poly.pdbx_strand_id
1 'polypeptide(L)'
;MRKFLSSAAVAVVMMAGLGAAQAADVKEVQMLHWWTSGGEAAALNVLKQDLSKEGFAWKDVPVAGGGGDAAMTALKAMVAAGTYPTASQMLGYTVLDYAQAGVMGDLTETAKKEGWDKSVPAALQKFSVYDGKWVAAPVNVHSVNWLWINKAVMDKIGGTQPKTFDDL
;
A
#
# COMPACT_ATOMS: atom_id res chain seq x y z
N MET A 1 69.38 -34.64 20.37
CA MET A 1 69.07 -36.08 20.36
C MET A 1 67.95 -36.36 21.35
N ARG A 2 66.76 -36.70 20.86
CA ARG A 2 65.80 -37.68 21.43
C ARG A 2 64.51 -37.60 20.60
N LYS A 3 64.31 -38.65 19.80
CA LYS A 3 63.07 -38.97 19.08
C LYS A 3 62.03 -39.54 20.07
N PHE A 4 60.83 -39.82 19.53
CA PHE A 4 59.70 -40.64 20.05
C PHE A 4 58.58 -39.80 20.72
N LEU A 5 57.28 -39.91 20.40
CA LEU A 5 56.49 -40.88 19.64
C LEU A 5 55.16 -40.24 19.18
N SER A 6 54.70 -40.74 18.03
CA SER A 6 53.33 -40.88 17.54
C SER A 6 52.15 -40.66 18.50
N SER A 7 51.13 -39.96 18.02
CA SER A 7 49.73 -40.42 18.05
C SER A 7 48.89 -39.58 17.10
N ALA A 8 48.49 -40.19 15.99
CA ALA A 8 47.48 -39.67 15.09
C ALA A 8 46.10 -39.96 15.69
N ALA A 9 45.32 -38.92 15.96
CA ALA A 9 43.89 -39.03 16.23
C ALA A 9 43.15 -38.30 15.10
N VAL A 10 42.61 -39.07 14.17
CA VAL A 10 41.67 -38.59 13.16
C VAL A 10 40.32 -38.41 13.86
N ALA A 11 40.00 -37.17 14.21
CA ALA A 11 38.65 -36.82 14.64
C ALA A 11 37.77 -36.65 13.38
N VAL A 12 36.89 -37.62 13.16
CA VAL A 12 35.86 -37.55 12.13
C VAL A 12 34.88 -36.42 12.49
N VAL A 13 34.84 -35.38 11.67
CA VAL A 13 33.85 -34.31 11.74
C VAL A 13 32.51 -34.88 11.27
N MET A 14 31.62 -35.16 12.22
CA MET A 14 30.20 -35.34 11.95
C MET A 14 29.41 -34.29 12.75
N MET A 15 29.30 -33.08 12.18
CA MET A 15 28.23 -32.16 12.54
C MET A 15 27.29 -32.10 11.35
N ALA A 16 26.36 -33.05 11.36
CA ALA A 16 25.22 -33.09 10.46
C ALA A 16 24.34 -31.84 10.67
N GLY A 17 24.01 -31.17 9.57
CA GLY A 17 22.71 -30.54 9.39
C GLY A 17 22.25 -29.55 10.45
N LEU A 18 23.00 -28.47 10.68
CA LEU A 18 22.35 -27.19 10.94
C LEU A 18 21.87 -26.70 9.57
N GLY A 19 20.64 -27.11 9.22
CA GLY A 19 19.92 -26.49 8.13
C GLY A 19 20.02 -24.99 8.32
N ALA A 20 20.67 -24.30 7.38
CA ALA A 20 20.46 -22.88 7.23
C ALA A 20 18.95 -22.72 7.12
N ALA A 21 18.32 -22.23 8.19
CA ALA A 21 17.04 -21.59 8.06
C ALA A 21 17.31 -20.51 7.01
N GLN A 22 16.92 -20.78 5.76
CA GLN A 22 16.72 -19.71 4.82
C GLN A 22 15.73 -18.81 5.53
N ALA A 23 16.20 -17.68 6.03
CA ALA A 23 15.32 -16.57 6.29
C ALA A 23 14.60 -16.40 4.96
N ALA A 24 13.32 -16.81 4.91
CA ALA A 24 12.50 -16.49 3.77
C ALA A 24 12.67 -14.99 3.56
N ASP A 25 13.04 -14.56 2.36
CA ASP A 25 13.05 -13.15 1.99
C ASP A 25 11.62 -12.63 2.19
N VAL A 26 11.31 -12.18 3.41
CA VAL A 26 10.00 -11.66 3.75
C VAL A 26 9.88 -10.37 2.97
N LYS A 27 9.05 -10.41 1.94
CA LYS A 27 8.71 -9.24 1.14
C LYS A 27 7.88 -8.32 2.03
N GLU A 28 8.50 -7.26 2.55
CA GLU A 28 7.83 -6.26 3.38
C GLU A 28 7.22 -5.17 2.50
N VAL A 29 5.94 -4.87 2.72
CA VAL A 29 5.25 -3.72 2.13
C VAL A 29 5.21 -2.61 3.16
N GLN A 30 6.08 -1.61 2.99
CA GLN A 30 5.99 -0.34 3.71
C GLN A 30 4.94 0.54 3.03
N MET A 31 3.79 0.74 3.69
CA MET A 31 2.65 1.46 3.11
C MET A 31 2.41 2.80 3.82
N LEU A 32 2.56 3.91 3.09
CA LEU A 32 2.15 5.24 3.55
C LEU A 32 0.68 5.51 3.18
N HIS A 33 -0.15 5.87 4.16
CA HIS A 33 -1.58 6.12 3.93
C HIS A 33 -2.20 7.06 4.99
N TRP A 34 -3.41 7.55 4.76
CA TRP A 34 -4.16 8.37 5.73
C TRP A 34 -5.44 7.69 6.28
N TRP A 35 -5.69 6.44 5.89
CA TRP A 35 -6.77 5.61 6.44
C TRP A 35 -6.59 5.31 7.93
N THR A 36 -7.20 6.14 8.78
CA THR A 36 -6.97 6.12 10.23
C THR A 36 -8.25 6.17 11.06
N SER A 37 -9.40 6.49 10.46
CA SER A 37 -10.69 6.32 11.14
C SER A 37 -11.05 4.84 11.29
N GLY A 38 -12.02 4.54 12.15
CA GLY A 38 -12.43 3.14 12.42
C GLY A 38 -12.87 2.39 11.15
N GLY A 39 -13.65 3.03 10.27
CA GLY A 39 -14.11 2.42 9.02
C GLY A 39 -12.99 2.25 7.99
N GLU A 40 -12.11 3.24 7.88
CA GLU A 40 -10.95 3.18 6.98
C GLU A 40 -9.95 2.10 7.41
N ALA A 41 -9.66 2.01 8.72
CA ALA A 41 -8.78 0.99 9.28
C ALA A 41 -9.36 -0.42 9.08
N ALA A 42 -10.69 -0.60 9.21
CA ALA A 42 -11.35 -1.86 8.92
C ALA A 42 -11.17 -2.29 7.45
N ALA A 43 -11.30 -1.35 6.50
CA ALA A 43 -11.05 -1.62 5.08
C ALA A 43 -9.58 -1.97 4.82
N LEU A 44 -8.64 -1.21 5.39
CA LEU A 44 -7.21 -1.48 5.23
C LEU A 44 -6.82 -2.86 5.76
N ASN A 45 -7.42 -3.30 6.86
CA ASN A 45 -7.14 -4.60 7.45
C ASN A 45 -7.49 -5.77 6.52
N VAL A 46 -8.47 -5.61 5.62
CA VAL A 46 -8.74 -6.62 4.58
C VAL A 46 -7.52 -6.78 3.67
N LEU A 47 -6.96 -5.66 3.17
CA LEU A 47 -5.75 -5.68 2.34
C LEU A 47 -4.54 -6.25 3.09
N LYS A 48 -4.34 -5.86 4.36
CA LYS A 48 -3.25 -6.41 5.20
C LYS A 48 -3.36 -7.94 5.33
N GLN A 49 -4.57 -8.44 5.54
CA GLN A 49 -4.82 -9.88 5.67
C GLN A 49 -4.56 -10.64 4.37
N ASP A 50 -4.97 -10.08 3.23
CA ASP A 50 -4.75 -10.74 1.94
C ASP A 50 -3.26 -10.80 1.59
N LEU A 51 -2.51 -9.71 1.79
CA LEU A 51 -1.05 -9.70 1.63
C LEU A 51 -0.35 -10.68 2.59
N SER A 52 -0.83 -10.79 3.82
CA SER A 52 -0.28 -11.75 4.78
C SER A 52 -0.48 -13.20 4.34
N LYS A 53 -1.62 -13.55 3.73
CA LYS A 53 -1.86 -14.89 3.15
C LYS A 53 -0.91 -15.20 1.99
N GLU A 54 -0.50 -14.17 1.26
CA GLU A 54 0.51 -14.26 0.19
C GLU A 54 1.96 -14.25 0.70
N GLY A 55 2.17 -14.17 2.03
CA GLY A 55 3.49 -14.21 2.66
C GLY A 55 4.21 -12.87 2.72
N PHE A 56 3.52 -11.75 2.47
CA PHE A 56 4.08 -10.41 2.64
C PHE A 56 3.94 -9.93 4.08
N ALA A 57 4.99 -9.31 4.62
CA ALA A 57 4.88 -8.54 5.86
C ALA A 57 4.34 -7.15 5.58
N TRP A 58 3.64 -6.58 6.55
CA TRP A 58 3.09 -5.23 6.45
C TRP A 58 3.77 -4.28 7.43
N LYS A 59 4.40 -3.23 6.91
CA LYS A 59 4.95 -2.13 7.70
C LYS A 59 4.09 -0.89 7.52
N ASP A 60 3.28 -0.62 8.53
CA ASP A 60 2.32 0.48 8.54
C ASP A 60 3.04 1.83 8.67
N VAL A 61 2.71 2.79 7.80
CA VAL A 61 3.14 4.19 7.91
C VAL A 61 1.90 5.10 7.86
N PRO A 62 1.06 5.08 8.90
CA PRO A 62 -0.15 5.89 8.94
C PRO A 62 0.20 7.35 9.21
N VAL A 63 -0.42 8.27 8.46
CA VAL A 63 -0.38 9.71 8.72
C VAL A 63 -1.82 10.19 8.85
N ALA A 64 -2.24 10.44 10.09
CA ALA A 64 -3.60 10.89 10.37
C ALA A 64 -3.88 12.27 9.76
N GLY A 65 -5.04 12.40 9.13
CA GLY A 65 -5.48 13.63 8.46
C GLY A 65 -6.35 13.31 7.25
N GLY A 66 -7.67 13.46 7.41
CA GLY A 66 -8.63 13.21 6.33
C GLY A 66 -8.29 14.02 5.08
N GLY A 67 -8.33 13.39 3.92
CA GLY A 67 -7.97 14.00 2.63
C GLY A 67 -6.50 13.83 2.24
N GLY A 68 -5.60 13.53 3.19
CA GLY A 68 -4.23 13.09 2.88
C GLY A 68 -3.15 14.17 2.77
N ASP A 69 -3.44 15.45 3.01
CA ASP A 69 -2.45 16.54 2.88
C ASP A 69 -1.20 16.33 3.75
N ALA A 70 -1.39 15.90 5.00
CA ALA A 70 -0.30 15.57 5.91
C ALA A 70 0.50 14.36 5.40
N ALA A 71 -0.19 13.33 4.88
CA ALA A 71 0.45 12.16 4.29
C ALA A 71 1.30 12.53 3.07
N MET A 72 0.81 13.43 2.21
CA MET A 72 1.55 13.91 1.03
C MET A 72 2.74 14.79 1.40
N THR A 73 2.66 15.54 2.51
CA THR A 73 3.81 16.27 3.07
C THR A 73 4.89 15.30 3.55
N ALA A 74 4.50 14.23 4.27
CA ALA A 74 5.43 13.20 4.71
C ALA A 74 6.05 12.45 3.52
N LEU A 75 5.24 12.07 2.52
CA LEU A 75 5.72 11.43 1.29
C LEU A 75 6.75 12.30 0.56
N LYS A 76 6.48 13.60 0.43
CA LYS A 76 7.42 14.55 -0.19
C LYS A 76 8.76 14.58 0.54
N ALA A 77 8.76 14.55 1.87
CA ALA A 77 9.97 14.50 2.68
C ALA A 77 10.74 13.17 2.49
N MET A 78 10.03 12.04 2.43
CA MET A 78 10.62 10.72 2.18
C MET A 78 11.28 10.65 0.80
N VAL A 79 10.60 11.15 -0.24
CA VAL A 79 11.15 11.21 -1.61
C VAL A 79 12.38 12.11 -1.66
N ALA A 80 12.33 13.30 -1.04
CA ALA A 80 13.47 14.21 -0.98
C ALA A 80 14.69 13.60 -0.24
N ALA A 81 14.44 12.72 0.73
CA ALA A 81 15.46 11.99 1.47
C ALA A 81 15.92 10.68 0.79
N GLY A 82 15.31 10.29 -0.33
CA GLY A 82 15.58 9.01 -1.00
C GLY A 82 15.09 7.77 -0.23
N THR A 83 14.22 7.95 0.76
CA THR A 83 13.68 6.88 1.63
C THR A 83 12.26 6.49 1.22
N TYR A 84 12.11 6.11 -0.05
CA TYR A 84 10.80 5.77 -0.64
C TYR A 84 10.09 4.64 0.12
N PRO A 85 8.77 4.78 0.41
CA PRO A 85 7.99 3.63 0.86
C PRO A 85 7.80 2.64 -0.29
N THR A 86 7.48 1.38 0.02
CA THR A 86 7.13 0.37 -1.01
C THR A 86 5.90 0.82 -1.80
N ALA A 87 4.92 1.43 -1.12
CA ALA A 87 3.73 2.01 -1.74
C ALA A 87 3.22 3.21 -0.93
N SER A 88 2.51 4.12 -1.60
CA SER A 88 1.79 5.22 -0.97
C SER A 88 0.38 5.32 -1.51
N GLN A 89 -0.58 5.59 -0.64
CA GLN A 89 -1.90 6.07 -1.03
C GLN A 89 -1.74 7.45 -1.66
N MET A 90 -2.35 7.69 -2.82
CA MET A 90 -2.28 8.94 -3.58
C MET A 90 -3.58 9.16 -4.34
N LEU A 91 -3.89 10.40 -4.72
CA LEU A 91 -5.10 10.76 -5.47
C LEU A 91 -4.74 11.50 -6.76
N GLY A 92 -5.45 11.16 -7.84
CA GLY A 92 -5.53 11.97 -9.07
C GLY A 92 -4.20 12.52 -9.57
N TYR A 93 -4.11 13.84 -9.66
CA TYR A 93 -2.94 14.54 -10.21
C TYR A 93 -1.65 14.33 -9.42
N THR A 94 -1.71 14.06 -8.11
CA THR A 94 -0.51 13.77 -7.33
C THR A 94 0.22 12.53 -7.86
N VAL A 95 -0.50 11.55 -8.40
CA VAL A 95 0.12 10.38 -9.05
C VAL A 95 0.92 10.83 -10.29
N LEU A 96 0.36 11.73 -11.08
CA LEU A 96 1.00 12.24 -12.31
C LEU A 96 2.23 13.09 -11.98
N ASP A 97 2.18 13.91 -10.92
CA ASP A 97 3.32 14.72 -10.49
C ASP A 97 4.53 13.84 -10.12
N TYR A 98 4.29 12.73 -9.39
CA TYR A 98 5.35 11.80 -9.00
C TYR A 98 5.80 10.93 -10.17
N ALA A 99 4.91 10.58 -11.09
CA ALA A 99 5.28 9.88 -12.33
C ALA A 99 6.18 10.76 -13.21
N GLN A 100 5.85 12.05 -13.33
CA GLN A 100 6.68 13.04 -14.03
C GLN A 100 8.04 13.23 -13.34
N ALA A 101 8.10 13.16 -12.00
CA ALA A 101 9.34 13.18 -11.24
C ALA A 101 10.19 11.89 -11.37
N GLY A 102 9.66 10.85 -12.02
CA GLY A 102 10.39 9.61 -12.30
C GLY A 102 10.59 8.70 -11.09
N VAL A 103 9.75 8.85 -10.06
CA VAL A 103 9.88 8.09 -8.79
C VAL A 103 8.84 6.97 -8.63
N MET A 104 8.04 6.72 -9.66
CA MET A 104 7.01 5.68 -9.66
C MET A 104 7.52 4.38 -10.26
N GLY A 105 7.09 3.24 -9.71
CA GLY A 105 7.33 1.93 -10.29
C GLY A 105 6.50 1.69 -11.55
N ASP A 106 7.01 0.82 -12.44
CA ASP A 106 6.29 0.38 -13.64
C ASP A 106 5.50 -0.90 -13.33
N LEU A 107 4.17 -0.81 -13.38
CA LEU A 107 3.21 -1.89 -13.12
C LEU A 107 2.64 -2.48 -14.43
N THR A 108 3.16 -2.09 -15.59
CA THR A 108 2.57 -2.40 -16.90
C THR A 108 2.50 -3.90 -17.17
N GLU A 109 3.51 -4.66 -16.75
CA GLU A 109 3.51 -6.12 -16.91
C GLU A 109 2.33 -6.75 -16.16
N THR A 110 2.15 -6.40 -14.88
CA THR A 110 1.02 -6.86 -14.06
C THR A 110 -0.30 -6.42 -14.66
N ALA A 111 -0.43 -5.13 -15.02
CA ALA A 111 -1.64 -4.58 -15.58
C ALA A 111 -2.08 -5.27 -16.88
N LYS A 112 -1.11 -5.61 -17.76
CA LYS A 112 -1.38 -6.39 -18.98
C LYS A 112 -1.80 -7.82 -18.66
N LYS A 113 -1.09 -8.49 -17.76
CA LYS A 113 -1.39 -9.86 -17.33
C LYS A 113 -2.80 -9.99 -16.74
N GLU A 114 -3.23 -9.00 -15.97
CA GLU A 114 -4.51 -8.98 -15.28
C GLU A 114 -5.62 -8.23 -16.06
N GLY A 115 -5.31 -7.67 -17.23
CA GLY A 115 -6.29 -7.04 -18.11
C GLY A 115 -6.87 -5.72 -17.58
N TRP A 116 -6.06 -4.90 -16.89
CA TRP A 116 -6.51 -3.65 -16.26
C TRP A 116 -7.09 -2.65 -17.26
N ASP A 117 -6.60 -2.62 -18.51
CA ASP A 117 -7.14 -1.74 -19.56
C ASP A 117 -8.65 -1.95 -19.82
N LYS A 118 -9.16 -3.15 -19.53
CA LYS A 118 -10.58 -3.52 -19.69
C LYS A 118 -11.37 -3.32 -18.41
N SER A 119 -10.75 -3.58 -17.26
CA SER A 119 -11.43 -3.59 -15.95
C SER A 119 -11.45 -2.22 -15.28
N VAL A 120 -10.46 -1.37 -15.55
CA VAL A 120 -10.36 -0.02 -14.98
C VAL A 120 -11.01 0.98 -15.93
N PRO A 121 -12.00 1.79 -15.48
CA PRO A 121 -12.61 2.83 -16.31
C PRO A 121 -11.58 3.82 -16.88
N ALA A 122 -11.79 4.22 -18.14
CA ALA A 122 -10.89 5.15 -18.85
C ALA A 122 -10.67 6.49 -18.10
N ALA A 123 -11.65 6.96 -17.33
CA ALA A 123 -11.50 8.16 -16.52
C ALA A 123 -10.44 8.01 -15.41
N LEU A 124 -10.31 6.82 -14.80
CA LEU A 124 -9.28 6.54 -13.81
C LEU A 124 -7.92 6.30 -14.46
N GLN A 125 -7.90 5.65 -15.64
CA GLN A 125 -6.66 5.41 -16.39
C GLN A 125 -5.88 6.70 -16.68
N LYS A 126 -6.58 7.84 -16.86
CA LYS A 126 -5.96 9.16 -17.03
C LYS A 126 -5.03 9.59 -15.88
N PHE A 127 -5.19 9.01 -14.70
CA PHE A 127 -4.38 9.30 -13.52
C PHE A 127 -3.44 8.14 -13.16
N SER A 128 -3.72 6.92 -13.65
CA SER A 128 -2.96 5.72 -13.32
C SER A 128 -1.96 5.29 -14.40
N VAL A 129 -2.09 5.85 -15.61
CA VAL A 129 -1.18 5.63 -16.73
C VAL A 129 -0.46 6.92 -17.07
N TYR A 130 0.87 6.87 -17.10
CA TYR A 130 1.73 7.99 -17.49
C TYR A 130 2.75 7.50 -18.51
N ASP A 131 2.87 8.20 -19.64
CA ASP A 131 3.77 7.84 -20.75
C ASP A 131 3.65 6.36 -21.19
N GLY A 132 2.42 5.88 -21.30
CA GLY A 132 2.11 4.50 -21.69
C GLY A 132 2.38 3.43 -20.63
N LYS A 133 2.81 3.82 -19.42
CA LYS A 133 3.08 2.90 -18.31
C LYS A 133 2.02 3.00 -17.23
N TRP A 134 1.59 1.86 -16.71
CA TRP A 134 0.81 1.81 -15.48
C TRP A 134 1.70 2.15 -14.30
N VAL A 135 1.43 3.27 -13.62
CA VAL A 135 2.24 3.79 -12.51
C VAL A 135 1.50 3.78 -11.17
N ALA A 136 0.22 3.45 -11.18
CA ALA A 136 -0.59 3.28 -9.97
C ALA A 136 -1.65 2.20 -10.15
N ALA A 137 -2.03 1.57 -9.04
CA ALA A 137 -3.12 0.59 -8.96
C ALA A 137 -4.37 1.24 -8.35
N PRO A 138 -5.46 1.45 -9.10
CA PRO A 138 -6.71 2.00 -8.55
C PRO A 138 -7.36 1.02 -7.56
N VAL A 139 -7.70 1.49 -6.37
CA VAL A 139 -8.31 0.64 -5.32
C VAL A 139 -9.84 0.76 -5.30
N ASN A 140 -10.38 1.96 -5.45
CA ASN A 140 -11.82 2.21 -5.38
C ASN A 140 -12.23 3.47 -6.15
N VAL A 141 -13.54 3.77 -6.11
CA VAL A 141 -14.12 5.02 -6.60
C VAL A 141 -15.01 5.60 -5.49
N HIS A 142 -14.52 6.62 -4.79
CA HIS A 142 -15.35 7.44 -3.92
C HIS A 142 -15.99 8.58 -4.72
N SER A 143 -17.22 8.96 -4.33
CA SER A 143 -17.87 10.20 -4.75
C SER A 143 -18.15 11.08 -3.54
N VAL A 144 -18.10 12.40 -3.75
CA VAL A 144 -18.07 13.40 -2.66
C VAL A 144 -19.41 14.11 -2.46
N ASN A 145 -20.31 14.00 -3.43
CA ASN A 145 -21.58 14.72 -3.48
C ASN A 145 -22.71 13.95 -2.78
N TRP A 146 -22.45 13.46 -1.56
CA TRP A 146 -23.44 12.78 -0.73
C TRP A 146 -23.91 13.66 0.42
N LEU A 147 -25.20 13.53 0.75
CA LEU A 147 -25.78 14.07 1.98
C LEU A 147 -26.15 12.91 2.90
N TRP A 148 -25.59 12.91 4.11
CA TRP A 148 -25.87 11.89 5.13
C TRP A 148 -26.88 12.43 6.14
N ILE A 149 -28.09 11.84 6.16
CA ILE A 149 -29.22 12.33 6.96
C ILE A 149 -29.54 11.34 8.08
N ASN A 150 -29.65 11.84 9.31
CA ASN A 150 -30.18 11.05 10.42
C ASN A 150 -31.72 10.98 10.32
N LYS A 151 -32.25 9.80 9.99
CA LYS A 151 -33.69 9.57 9.83
C LYS A 151 -34.50 9.93 11.08
N ALA A 152 -34.05 9.52 12.26
CA ALA A 152 -34.79 9.75 13.51
C ALA A 152 -34.88 11.25 13.86
N VAL A 153 -33.81 12.00 13.60
CA VAL A 153 -33.82 13.46 13.77
C VAL A 153 -34.75 14.12 12.75
N MET A 154 -34.68 13.70 11.48
CA MET A 154 -35.54 14.23 10.41
C MET A 154 -37.02 14.02 10.73
N ASP A 155 -37.39 12.83 11.22
CA ASP A 155 -38.77 12.52 11.63
C ASP A 155 -39.22 13.37 12.82
N LYS A 156 -38.35 13.55 13.81
CA LYS A 156 -38.66 14.31 15.03
C LYS A 156 -38.98 15.78 14.73
N ILE A 157 -38.35 16.36 13.72
CA ILE A 157 -38.60 17.75 13.31
C ILE A 157 -39.72 17.88 12.26
N GLY A 158 -40.35 16.78 11.86
CA GLY A 158 -41.35 16.76 10.78
C GLY A 158 -40.78 17.11 9.40
N GLY A 159 -39.48 16.93 9.21
CA GLY A 159 -38.78 17.28 7.98
C GLY A 159 -38.84 16.18 6.92
N THR A 160 -38.44 16.52 5.70
CA THR A 160 -38.32 15.59 4.57
C THR A 160 -36.92 15.65 3.97
N GLN A 161 -36.50 14.58 3.28
CA GLN A 161 -35.24 14.60 2.54
C GLN A 161 -35.23 15.76 1.53
N PRO A 162 -34.23 16.65 1.55
CA PRO A 162 -34.12 17.75 0.60
C PRO A 162 -33.85 17.22 -0.81
N LYS A 163 -34.47 17.85 -1.81
CA LYS A 163 -34.30 17.51 -3.23
C LYS A 163 -33.58 18.62 -4.00
N THR A 164 -33.57 19.82 -3.44
CA THR A 164 -32.96 21.02 -4.01
C THR A 164 -32.12 21.73 -2.96
N PHE A 165 -31.34 22.74 -3.37
CA PHE A 165 -30.59 23.58 -2.44
C PHE A 165 -31.51 24.44 -1.55
N ASP A 166 -32.68 24.85 -2.05
CA ASP A 166 -33.64 25.63 -1.26
C ASP A 166 -34.30 24.79 -0.15
N ASP A 167 -34.30 23.45 -0.28
CA ASP A 167 -34.82 22.52 0.73
C ASP A 167 -33.81 22.23 1.87
N LEU A 168 -32.53 22.56 1.68
CA LEU A 168 -31.39 22.22 2.56
C LEU A 168 -31.21 23.24 3.69
#